data_AF-A0A6A7L3J7-F1
#
_entry.id   AF-A0A6A7L3J7-F1
#
_cell.length_a   1.000
_cell.length_b   1.000
_cell.length_c   1.000
_cell.angle_alpha   90.00
_cell.angle_beta   90.00
_cell.angle_gamma   90.00
#
_symmetry.space_group_name_H-M   'P 1'
#
loop_
_entity.id
_entity.type
_entity.pdbx_description
1 polymer ?
#
loop_
_entity_poly.entity_id
_entity_poly.type
_entity_poly.pdbx_seq_one_letter_code
_entity_poly.pdbx_strand_id
1 'polypeptide(L)'
;MRSTCGARWAFPTRTPCPCWISLGSRPSPTEPVHSGKVRDDVERRSWREVADQLFRGGHRIEARGAFLSGSATVDGTAISVVGTTDHATIDAEMALRIASAILRVVREAPGRPILILVDTNGPSLRHRDELLGINTYMAHLAKCVEMARRFGHHIVSLIYDRALSGGFIASGMMADLCFALPQAEIRVMNIRAMAQVTKIARERLERLSRSSPVLAPGAENYFKMGAVDEIWSGDIGAHLAAALRQAVGPDQRASRGLERGGRHLAGPVAQKVRWYGRDRTIPATCDRQG
;
A
#
# COMPACT_ATOMS: atom_id res chain seq x y z
N MET A 1 -14.24 -63.26 -28.17
CA MET A 1 -15.45 -62.52 -27.78
C MET A 1 -15.03 -61.26 -27.05
N ARG A 2 -15.09 -60.10 -27.72
CA ARG A 2 -14.81 -58.78 -27.15
C ARG A 2 -16.16 -58.12 -26.86
N SER A 3 -16.38 -57.65 -25.64
CA SER A 3 -17.45 -56.70 -25.33
C SER A 3 -16.84 -55.43 -24.77
N THR A 4 -17.03 -54.35 -25.53
CA THR A 4 -16.77 -52.97 -25.17
C THR A 4 -18.01 -52.38 -24.50
N CYS A 5 -17.85 -51.62 -23.43
CA CYS A 5 -18.90 -50.73 -22.94
C CYS A 5 -18.33 -49.31 -22.87
N GLY A 6 -18.65 -48.51 -23.89
CA GLY A 6 -18.38 -47.08 -23.94
C GLY A 6 -19.69 -46.33 -23.70
N ALA A 7 -19.76 -45.54 -22.64
CA ALA A 7 -20.87 -44.62 -22.40
C ALA A 7 -20.56 -43.28 -23.08
N ARG A 8 -21.26 -43.01 -24.20
CA ARG A 8 -21.35 -41.68 -24.82
C ARG A 8 -22.49 -40.92 -24.15
N TRP A 9 -22.20 -39.74 -23.60
CA TRP A 9 -23.23 -38.79 -23.19
C TRP A 9 -23.56 -37.88 -24.37
N ALA A 10 -24.81 -37.97 -24.85
CA ALA A 10 -25.35 -37.16 -25.92
C ALA A 10 -25.93 -35.84 -25.36
N PHE A 11 -25.53 -34.71 -25.92
CA PHE A 11 -26.17 -33.41 -25.69
C PHE A 11 -27.39 -33.26 -26.62
N PRO A 12 -28.55 -32.78 -26.14
CA PRO A 12 -29.67 -32.48 -27.02
C PRO A 12 -29.45 -31.14 -27.75
N THR A 13 -29.60 -31.17 -29.06
CA THR A 13 -29.62 -30.02 -29.97
C THR A 13 -30.92 -29.24 -29.79
N ARG A 14 -30.85 -27.97 -29.37
CA ARG A 14 -31.99 -27.03 -29.45
C ARG A 14 -31.94 -26.29 -30.80
N THR A 15 -33.05 -26.37 -31.52
CA THR A 15 -33.40 -25.61 -32.72
C THR A 15 -33.52 -24.10 -32.45
N PRO A 16 -33.24 -23.23 -33.44
CA PRO A 16 -33.27 -21.78 -33.27
C PRO A 16 -34.69 -21.22 -33.43
N CYS A 17 -35.07 -20.29 -32.54
CA CYS A 17 -36.36 -19.60 -32.56
C CYS A 17 -36.26 -18.37 -33.50
N PRO A 18 -37.19 -18.19 -34.47
CA PRO A 18 -37.14 -17.09 -35.43
C PRO A 18 -38.01 -15.92 -34.95
N CYS A 19 -37.41 -14.95 -34.25
CA CYS A 19 -38.04 -13.67 -33.96
C CYS A 19 -37.00 -12.55 -34.13
N TRP A 20 -36.85 -12.07 -35.35
CA TRP A 20 -36.13 -10.84 -35.69
C TRP A 20 -37.13 -9.77 -36.14
N ILE A 21 -36.70 -8.51 -36.03
CA ILE A 21 -37.31 -7.23 -36.45
C ILE A 21 -38.10 -6.58 -35.30
N SER A 22 -37.63 -5.51 -34.65
CA SER A 22 -37.38 -4.20 -35.27
C SER A 22 -36.31 -3.36 -34.57
N LEU A 23 -35.58 -2.61 -35.38
CA LEU A 23 -34.50 -1.68 -35.08
C LEU A 23 -34.90 -0.58 -34.09
N GLY A 24 -34.13 -0.47 -33.01
CA GLY A 24 -33.90 0.79 -32.30
C GLY A 24 -32.43 1.17 -32.47
N SER A 25 -32.17 2.34 -33.03
CA SER A 25 -30.86 2.90 -33.39
C SER A 25 -29.83 2.80 -32.25
N ARG A 26 -28.65 2.23 -32.54
CA ARG A 26 -27.48 2.36 -31.65
C ARG A 26 -27.03 3.83 -31.64
N PRO A 27 -26.85 4.49 -30.49
CA PRO A 27 -26.11 5.74 -30.47
C PRO A 27 -24.62 5.44 -30.73
N SER A 28 -24.03 6.21 -31.63
CA SER A 28 -22.62 6.19 -32.01
C SER A 28 -21.71 6.55 -30.83
N PRO A 29 -20.49 5.99 -30.74
CA PRO A 29 -19.56 6.28 -29.64
C PRO A 29 -18.78 7.56 -29.96
N THR A 30 -19.40 8.72 -29.77
CA THR A 30 -18.70 10.02 -29.84
C THR A 30 -19.33 11.02 -28.88
N GLU A 31 -19.20 10.78 -27.59
CA GLU A 31 -19.24 11.86 -26.60
C GLU A 31 -18.04 11.71 -25.67
N PRO A 32 -17.15 12.72 -25.60
CA PRO A 32 -16.09 12.71 -24.63
C PRO A 32 -16.73 12.82 -23.25
N VAL A 33 -16.61 11.75 -22.45
CA VAL A 33 -16.85 11.78 -21.01
C VAL A 33 -16.10 12.99 -20.49
N HIS A 34 -16.83 14.03 -20.08
CA HIS A 34 -16.25 15.19 -19.44
C HIS A 34 -15.55 14.71 -18.17
N SER A 35 -14.25 14.46 -18.29
CA SER A 35 -13.32 14.41 -17.19
C SER A 35 -13.32 15.81 -16.60
N GLY A 36 -14.23 16.05 -15.65
CA GLY A 36 -14.15 17.20 -14.78
C GLY A 36 -12.73 17.23 -14.24
N LYS A 37 -11.96 18.23 -14.68
CA LYS A 37 -10.60 18.50 -14.18
C LYS A 37 -10.74 18.69 -12.68
N VAL A 38 -10.46 17.64 -11.92
CA VAL A 38 -10.04 17.81 -10.54
C VAL A 38 -8.77 18.64 -10.66
N ARG A 39 -8.74 19.81 -10.01
CA ARG A 39 -7.56 20.67 -9.99
C ARG A 39 -6.43 19.87 -9.36
N ASP A 40 -5.58 19.27 -10.18
CA ASP A 40 -4.29 18.67 -9.84
C ASP A 40 -3.24 19.77 -9.56
N ASP A 41 -3.67 20.94 -9.07
CA ASP A 41 -2.85 22.12 -8.81
C ASP A 41 -2.10 22.01 -7.46
N VAL A 42 -1.88 20.80 -6.94
CA VAL A 42 -0.98 20.58 -5.82
C VAL A 42 0.43 20.55 -6.41
N GLU A 43 1.26 21.50 -6.01
CA GLU A 43 2.66 21.65 -6.39
C GLU A 43 3.37 20.29 -6.26
N ARG A 44 3.64 19.63 -7.39
CA ARG A 44 4.28 18.31 -7.43
C ARG A 44 5.69 18.46 -6.92
N ARG A 45 6.03 17.73 -5.86
CA ARG A 45 7.40 17.73 -5.37
C ARG A 45 8.23 16.76 -6.19
N SER A 46 9.31 17.24 -6.79
CA SER A 46 10.25 16.39 -7.51
C SER A 46 10.92 15.43 -6.52
N TRP A 47 10.94 14.13 -6.82
CA TRP A 47 11.67 13.17 -5.99
C TRP A 47 13.15 13.53 -5.85
N ARG A 48 13.72 14.23 -6.84
CA ARG A 48 15.13 14.71 -6.81
C ARG A 48 15.33 15.77 -5.74
N GLU A 49 14.45 16.76 -5.65
CA GLU A 49 14.53 17.79 -4.61
C GLU A 49 14.39 17.21 -3.21
N VAL A 50 13.51 16.20 -3.05
CA VAL A 50 13.37 15.46 -1.79
C VAL A 50 14.66 14.71 -1.48
N ALA A 51 15.23 14.01 -2.46
CA ALA A 51 16.47 13.27 -2.29
C ALA A 51 17.67 14.18 -1.99
N ASP A 52 17.80 15.33 -2.66
CA ASP A 52 18.85 16.32 -2.40
C ASP A 52 18.76 16.89 -0.97
N GLN A 53 17.53 17.11 -0.48
CA GLN A 53 17.29 17.57 0.90
C GLN A 53 17.57 16.48 1.95
N LEU A 54 17.21 15.22 1.66
CA LEU A 54 17.51 14.08 2.54
C LEU A 54 19.01 13.79 2.60
N PHE A 55 19.72 13.96 1.48
CA PHE A 55 21.10 13.53 1.30
C PHE A 55 22.00 14.70 0.88
N ARG A 56 22.30 15.60 1.82
CA ARG A 56 23.19 16.75 1.58
C ARG A 56 24.58 16.37 1.06
N GLY A 57 25.06 15.16 1.38
CA GLY A 57 26.32 14.60 0.87
C GLY A 57 26.22 14.00 -0.55
N GLY A 58 25.08 14.15 -1.21
CA GLY A 58 24.76 13.54 -2.50
C GLY A 58 24.19 12.13 -2.39
N HIS A 59 23.58 11.69 -3.48
CA HIS A 59 22.98 10.37 -3.59
C HIS A 59 23.19 9.76 -4.98
N ARG A 60 23.17 8.42 -5.06
CA ARG A 60 23.17 7.66 -6.31
C ARG A 60 21.84 6.96 -6.50
N ILE A 61 20.77 7.74 -6.54
CA ILE A 61 19.40 7.29 -6.78
C ILE A 61 19.09 7.53 -8.25
N GLU A 62 18.59 6.48 -8.89
CA GLU A 62 18.19 6.49 -10.30
C GLU A 62 16.70 6.17 -10.42
N ALA A 63 16.05 6.83 -11.39
CA ALA A 63 14.70 6.51 -11.80
C ALA A 63 14.75 5.65 -13.08
N ARG A 64 14.02 4.52 -13.08
CA ARG A 64 13.80 3.67 -14.26
C ARG A 64 12.30 3.63 -14.55
N GLY A 65 11.84 4.63 -15.31
CA GLY A 65 10.43 5.00 -15.32
C GLY A 65 10.02 5.50 -13.94
N ALA A 66 8.86 5.05 -13.45
CA ALA A 66 8.34 5.44 -12.14
C ALA A 66 8.95 4.69 -10.94
N PHE A 67 9.92 3.79 -11.17
CA PHE A 67 10.61 3.04 -10.12
C PHE A 67 11.91 3.74 -9.72
N LEU A 68 12.09 3.96 -8.42
CA LEU A 68 13.31 4.54 -7.85
C LEU A 68 14.16 3.46 -7.18
N SER A 69 15.47 3.49 -7.40
CA SER A 69 16.41 2.67 -6.66
C SER A 69 17.80 3.28 -6.59
N GLY A 70 18.54 3.01 -5.52
CA GLY A 70 19.90 3.50 -5.40
C GLY A 70 20.50 3.37 -4.01
N SER A 71 21.49 4.22 -3.75
CA SER A 71 22.15 4.31 -2.45
C SER A 71 22.49 5.75 -2.10
N ALA A 72 22.60 6.02 -0.82
CA ALA A 72 23.09 7.29 -0.28
C ALA A 72 23.88 7.03 1.01
N THR A 73 24.44 8.09 1.59
CA THR A 73 25.12 8.03 2.88
C THR A 73 24.49 9.05 3.83
N VAL A 74 24.20 8.63 5.05
CA VAL A 74 23.68 9.50 6.14
C VAL A 74 24.56 9.28 7.36
N ASP A 75 25.20 10.33 7.86
CA ASP A 75 26.13 10.28 9.00
C ASP A 75 27.15 9.13 8.90
N GLY A 76 27.75 8.94 7.72
CA GLY A 76 28.71 7.86 7.43
C GLY A 76 28.09 6.47 7.24
N THR A 77 26.79 6.31 7.49
CA THR A 77 26.07 5.05 7.27
C THR A 77 25.58 4.96 5.83
N ALA A 78 26.04 3.95 5.09
CA ALA A 78 25.50 3.66 3.76
C ALA A 78 24.06 3.15 3.89
N ILE A 79 23.15 3.70 3.10
CA ILE A 79 21.75 3.27 3.05
C ILE A 79 21.36 2.89 1.62
N SER A 80 20.40 1.97 1.51
CA SER A 80 19.76 1.63 0.25
C SER A 80 18.44 2.36 0.12
N VAL A 81 18.15 2.88 -1.06
CA VAL A 81 16.90 3.59 -1.35
C VAL A 81 16.12 2.81 -2.40
N VAL A 82 14.83 2.58 -2.16
CA VAL A 82 13.88 2.02 -3.11
C VAL A 82 12.60 2.85 -3.06
N GLY A 83 11.81 2.88 -4.12
CA GLY A 83 10.56 3.63 -4.06
C GLY A 83 9.88 3.84 -5.40
N THR A 84 8.94 4.77 -5.40
CA THR A 84 8.15 5.15 -6.57
C THR A 84 8.10 6.68 -6.74
N THR A 85 7.79 7.12 -7.96
CA THR A 85 7.58 8.53 -8.33
C THR A 85 6.44 8.66 -9.33
N ASP A 86 6.06 9.88 -9.65
CA ASP A 86 5.08 10.24 -10.68
C ASP A 86 3.69 9.63 -10.39
N HIS A 87 3.37 9.52 -9.09
CA HIS A 87 2.13 8.96 -8.57
C HIS A 87 1.86 7.55 -9.11
N ALA A 88 2.91 6.73 -9.28
CA ALA A 88 2.84 5.41 -9.90
C ALA A 88 1.73 4.53 -9.31
N THR A 89 1.04 3.77 -10.14
CA THR A 89 0.27 2.63 -9.65
C THR A 89 1.19 1.44 -9.40
N ILE A 90 0.87 0.63 -8.39
CA ILE A 90 1.55 -0.65 -8.14
C ILE A 90 0.85 -1.74 -8.94
N ASP A 91 1.37 -2.04 -10.13
CA ASP A 91 1.04 -3.24 -10.89
C ASP A 91 1.93 -4.43 -10.49
N ALA A 92 1.75 -5.59 -11.13
CA ALA A 92 2.49 -6.79 -10.80
C ALA A 92 4.00 -6.61 -11.03
N GLU A 93 4.36 -5.97 -12.15
CA GLU A 93 5.74 -5.70 -12.53
C GLU A 93 6.43 -4.72 -11.55
N MET A 94 5.75 -3.65 -11.13
CA MET A 94 6.25 -2.69 -10.14
C MET A 94 6.44 -3.36 -8.78
N ALA A 95 5.47 -4.14 -8.31
CA ALA A 95 5.58 -4.88 -7.06
C ALA A 95 6.80 -5.83 -7.06
N LEU A 96 7.00 -6.57 -8.16
CA LEU A 96 8.17 -7.44 -8.33
C LEU A 96 9.49 -6.66 -8.42
N ARG A 97 9.51 -5.47 -9.04
CA ARG A 97 10.72 -4.63 -9.11
C ARG A 97 11.15 -4.14 -7.73
N ILE A 98 10.21 -3.64 -6.93
CA ILE A 98 10.47 -3.19 -5.56
C ILE A 98 10.91 -4.39 -4.70
N ALA A 99 10.20 -5.52 -4.77
CA ALA A 99 10.55 -6.74 -4.05
C ALA A 99 11.95 -7.23 -4.41
N SER A 100 12.27 -7.29 -5.71
CA SER A 100 13.59 -7.68 -6.21
C SER A 100 14.71 -6.75 -5.72
N ALA A 101 14.46 -5.45 -5.65
CA ALA A 101 15.44 -4.49 -5.12
C ALA A 101 15.68 -4.69 -3.63
N ILE A 102 14.62 -4.93 -2.84
CA ILE A 102 14.76 -5.24 -1.41
C ILE A 102 15.54 -6.55 -1.21
N LEU A 103 15.17 -7.61 -1.94
CA LEU A 103 15.85 -8.90 -1.88
C LEU A 103 17.33 -8.79 -2.25
N ARG A 104 17.66 -7.94 -3.23
CA ARG A 104 19.04 -7.65 -3.61
C ARG A 104 19.81 -7.02 -2.45
N VAL A 105 19.23 -6.03 -1.78
CA VAL A 105 19.87 -5.40 -0.60
C VAL A 105 20.10 -6.42 0.51
N VAL A 106 19.10 -7.26 0.80
CA VAL A 106 19.23 -8.32 1.81
C VAL A 106 20.39 -9.27 1.50
N ARG A 107 20.55 -9.65 0.23
CA ARG A 107 21.61 -10.57 -0.20
C ARG A 107 23.00 -9.92 -0.24
N GLU A 108 23.09 -8.72 -0.77
CA GLU A 108 24.37 -8.09 -1.15
C GLU A 108 24.89 -7.10 -0.11
N ALA A 109 24.04 -6.65 0.82
CA ALA A 109 24.40 -5.71 1.86
C ALA A 109 23.68 -5.99 3.20
N PRO A 110 23.96 -7.14 3.86
CA PRO A 110 23.30 -7.52 5.10
C PRO A 110 23.34 -6.41 6.17
N GLY A 111 22.19 -6.16 6.80
CA GLY A 111 22.04 -5.14 7.85
C GLY A 111 22.02 -3.69 7.35
N ARG A 112 22.23 -3.43 6.05
CA ARG A 112 22.15 -2.08 5.49
C ARG A 112 20.72 -1.51 5.64
N PRO A 113 20.53 -0.32 6.23
CA PRO A 113 19.21 0.29 6.31
C PRO A 113 18.58 0.56 4.94
N ILE A 114 17.26 0.46 4.88
CA ILE A 114 16.48 0.68 3.65
C ILE A 114 15.53 1.86 3.86
N LEU A 115 15.64 2.86 2.99
CA LEU A 115 14.66 3.93 2.87
C LEU A 115 13.69 3.60 1.72
N ILE A 116 12.40 3.55 2.02
CA ILE A 116 11.32 3.42 1.04
C ILE A 116 10.73 4.81 0.78
N LEU A 117 10.99 5.39 -0.39
CA LEU A 117 10.33 6.62 -0.85
C LEU A 117 8.97 6.27 -1.45
N VAL A 118 7.89 6.79 -0.83
CA VAL A 118 6.51 6.45 -1.20
C VAL A 118 5.87 7.60 -1.95
N ASP A 119 5.58 7.32 -3.22
CA ASP A 119 4.68 8.13 -4.04
C ASP A 119 3.88 7.22 -4.99
N THR A 120 2.63 6.92 -4.60
CA THR A 120 1.79 5.96 -5.31
C THR A 120 0.31 6.28 -5.25
N ASN A 121 -0.37 6.09 -6.40
CA ASN A 121 -1.83 6.08 -6.52
C ASN A 121 -2.48 4.75 -6.12
N GLY A 122 -1.72 3.83 -5.52
CA GLY A 122 -2.20 2.54 -5.03
C GLY A 122 -2.14 1.44 -6.09
N PRO A 123 -2.87 0.33 -5.92
CA PRO A 123 -2.81 -0.80 -6.84
C PRO A 123 -3.33 -0.42 -8.23
N SER A 124 -2.76 -1.05 -9.27
CA SER A 124 -3.29 -0.93 -10.62
C SER A 124 -4.68 -1.57 -10.72
N LEU A 125 -5.68 -0.80 -11.13
CA LEU A 125 -7.07 -1.24 -11.27
C LEU A 125 -7.40 -1.73 -12.70
N ARG A 126 -6.41 -2.31 -13.39
CA ARG A 126 -6.57 -2.83 -14.76
C ARG A 126 -7.02 -4.29 -14.71
N HIS A 127 -7.90 -4.68 -15.64
CA HIS A 127 -8.37 -6.07 -15.74
C HIS A 127 -7.22 -7.09 -15.85
N ARG A 128 -6.14 -6.74 -16.56
CA ARG A 128 -4.93 -7.57 -16.65
C ARG A 128 -4.33 -7.86 -15.27
N ASP A 129 -4.17 -6.84 -14.43
CA ASP A 129 -3.50 -6.98 -13.13
C ASP A 129 -4.36 -7.78 -12.15
N GLU A 130 -5.69 -7.63 -12.22
CA GLU A 130 -6.63 -8.47 -11.48
C GLU A 130 -6.55 -9.94 -11.91
N LEU A 131 -6.51 -10.23 -13.22
CA LEU A 131 -6.36 -11.59 -13.74
C LEU A 131 -5.03 -12.23 -13.34
N LEU A 132 -3.97 -11.44 -13.23
CA LEU A 132 -2.67 -11.90 -12.72
C LEU A 132 -2.67 -12.10 -11.20
N GLY A 133 -3.70 -11.63 -10.49
CA GLY A 133 -3.79 -11.70 -9.05
C GLY A 133 -2.88 -10.68 -8.37
N ILE A 134 -3.02 -9.39 -8.72
CA ILE A 134 -2.23 -8.27 -8.17
C ILE A 134 -2.08 -8.30 -6.63
N ASN A 135 -3.11 -8.74 -5.92
CA ASN A 135 -3.08 -8.91 -4.46
C ASN A 135 -1.96 -9.83 -3.99
N THR A 136 -1.67 -10.91 -4.74
CA THR A 136 -0.58 -11.85 -4.44
C THR A 136 0.79 -11.20 -4.62
N TYR A 137 0.95 -10.36 -5.65
CA TYR A 137 2.20 -9.63 -5.87
C TYR A 137 2.46 -8.57 -4.79
N MET A 138 1.42 -7.85 -4.37
CA MET A 138 1.50 -6.93 -3.23
C MET A 138 1.81 -7.67 -1.92
N ALA A 139 1.18 -8.82 -1.68
CA ALA A 139 1.49 -9.65 -0.52
C ALA A 139 2.93 -10.17 -0.55
N HIS A 140 3.46 -10.52 -1.73
CA HIS A 140 4.86 -10.89 -1.91
C HIS A 140 5.80 -9.74 -1.56
N LEU A 141 5.50 -8.52 -2.04
CA LEU A 141 6.26 -7.32 -1.67
C LEU A 141 6.27 -7.10 -0.15
N ALA A 142 5.10 -7.14 0.49
CA ALA A 142 5.00 -7.00 1.95
C ALA A 142 5.81 -8.07 2.69
N LYS A 143 5.79 -9.32 2.19
CA LYS A 143 6.61 -10.42 2.73
C LYS A 143 8.11 -10.16 2.57
N CYS A 144 8.55 -9.58 1.46
CA CYS A 144 9.95 -9.21 1.26
C CYS A 144 10.39 -8.09 2.23
N VAL A 145 9.54 -7.10 2.48
CA VAL A 145 9.81 -6.05 3.49
C VAL A 145 9.92 -6.68 4.88
N GLU A 146 8.94 -7.49 5.29
CA GLU A 146 8.97 -8.20 6.57
C GLU A 146 10.18 -9.11 6.71
N MET A 147 10.54 -9.83 5.65
CA MET A 147 11.72 -10.69 5.64
C MET A 147 13.01 -9.86 5.86
N ALA A 148 13.17 -8.75 5.15
CA ALA A 148 14.32 -7.86 5.33
C ALA A 148 14.43 -7.37 6.77
N ARG A 149 13.31 -6.98 7.41
CA ARG A 149 13.27 -6.60 8.84
C ARG A 149 13.75 -7.73 9.75
N ARG A 150 13.28 -8.96 9.52
CA ARG A 150 13.72 -10.15 10.29
C ARG A 150 15.20 -10.49 10.09
N PHE A 151 15.78 -10.13 8.95
CA PHE A 151 17.22 -10.24 8.70
C PHE A 151 18.02 -9.04 9.24
N GLY A 152 17.40 -8.17 10.06
CA GLY A 152 18.07 -7.08 10.76
C GLY A 152 18.24 -5.80 9.95
N HIS A 153 17.55 -5.67 8.81
CA HIS A 153 17.53 -4.41 8.08
C HIS A 153 16.54 -3.45 8.76
N HIS A 154 17.03 -2.28 9.15
CA HIS A 154 16.18 -1.19 9.63
C HIS A 154 15.50 -0.50 8.44
N ILE A 155 14.17 -0.53 8.37
CA ILE A 155 13.41 -0.01 7.24
C ILE A 155 12.62 1.22 7.67
N VAL A 156 12.91 2.34 7.00
CA VAL A 156 12.19 3.60 7.15
C VAL A 156 11.40 3.86 5.88
N SER A 157 10.13 4.25 6.00
CA SER A 157 9.35 4.74 4.86
C SER A 157 9.06 6.23 4.99
N LEU A 158 9.10 6.95 3.87
CA LEU A 158 8.77 8.36 3.79
C LEU A 158 7.75 8.59 2.67
N ILE A 159 6.53 9.00 3.05
CA ILE A 159 5.53 9.51 2.09
C ILE A 159 5.88 10.97 1.78
N TYR A 160 6.40 11.20 0.58
CA TYR A 160 6.79 12.56 0.16
C TYR A 160 5.73 13.26 -0.69
N ASP A 161 4.83 12.50 -1.32
CA ASP A 161 3.71 13.05 -2.09
C ASP A 161 2.43 12.22 -1.85
N ARG A 162 2.15 11.16 -2.63
CA ARG A 162 0.90 10.38 -2.49
C ARG A 162 1.08 8.99 -1.90
N ALA A 163 0.12 8.57 -1.06
CA ALA A 163 0.08 7.20 -0.55
C ALA A 163 -1.37 6.68 -0.51
N LEU A 164 -1.73 5.89 -1.52
CA LEU A 164 -3.09 5.36 -1.67
C LEU A 164 -3.17 3.84 -1.40
N SER A 165 -4.15 3.45 -0.57
CA SER A 165 -4.67 2.09 -0.45
C SER A 165 -3.60 0.97 -0.31
N GLY A 166 -3.83 -0.19 -0.95
CA GLY A 166 -2.97 -1.37 -0.90
C GLY A 166 -1.51 -1.13 -1.32
N GLY A 167 -1.25 -0.16 -2.20
CA GLY A 167 0.12 0.19 -2.59
C GLY A 167 0.95 0.75 -1.43
N PHE A 168 0.32 1.61 -0.61
CA PHE A 168 0.92 2.10 0.63
C PHE A 168 1.04 1.01 1.70
N ILE A 169 0.03 0.14 1.83
CA ILE A 169 0.06 -0.95 2.81
C ILE A 169 1.20 -1.92 2.52
N ALA A 170 1.35 -2.36 1.26
CA ALA A 170 2.32 -3.39 0.88
C ALA A 170 3.79 -2.96 1.02
N SER A 171 4.04 -1.66 1.15
CA SER A 171 5.38 -1.08 1.23
C SER A 171 5.52 -0.20 2.48
N GLY A 172 5.05 1.04 2.43
CA GLY A 172 5.26 2.06 3.46
C GLY A 172 4.81 1.62 4.86
N MET A 173 3.62 1.01 4.99
CA MET A 173 3.12 0.57 6.31
C MET A 173 3.79 -0.70 6.85
N MET A 174 4.54 -1.44 6.02
CA MET A 174 5.30 -2.62 6.47
C MET A 174 6.66 -2.27 7.05
N ALA A 175 7.13 -1.03 6.87
CA ALA A 175 8.38 -0.52 7.42
C ALA A 175 8.36 -0.47 8.96
N ASP A 176 9.55 -0.43 9.58
CA ASP A 176 9.71 -0.27 11.03
C ASP A 176 9.17 1.08 11.49
N LEU A 177 9.51 2.13 10.74
CA LEU A 177 9.09 3.50 10.97
C LEU A 177 8.51 4.10 9.69
N CYS A 178 7.44 4.87 9.81
CA CYS A 178 6.69 5.44 8.71
C CYS A 178 6.47 6.93 8.93
N PHE A 179 7.05 7.76 8.06
CA PHE A 179 7.01 9.22 8.15
C PHE A 179 6.34 9.82 6.94
N ALA A 180 5.83 11.03 7.09
CA ALA A 180 5.20 11.77 6.00
C ALA A 180 5.67 13.22 5.96
N LEU A 181 5.67 13.82 4.77
CA LEU A 181 5.80 15.27 4.64
C LEU A 181 4.43 15.95 4.85
N PRO A 182 4.37 17.23 5.25
CA PRO A 182 3.13 17.87 5.68
C PRO A 182 2.05 17.89 4.58
N GLN A 183 2.47 18.05 3.33
CA GLN A 183 1.61 18.05 2.15
C GLN A 183 1.19 16.66 1.67
N ALA A 184 1.72 15.59 2.28
CA ALA A 184 1.51 14.24 1.77
C ALA A 184 0.03 13.85 1.81
N GLU A 185 -0.48 13.40 0.67
CA GLU A 185 -1.85 12.97 0.50
C GLU A 185 -1.99 11.47 0.74
N ILE A 186 -2.35 11.12 1.96
CA ILE A 186 -2.60 9.72 2.35
C ILE A 186 -4.10 9.47 2.39
N ARG A 187 -4.60 8.44 1.70
CA ARG A 187 -6.02 8.08 1.70
C ARG A 187 -6.26 6.62 1.32
N VAL A 188 -7.34 6.03 1.82
CA VAL A 188 -7.77 4.66 1.42
C VAL A 188 -8.35 4.68 0.01
N MET A 189 -9.18 5.67 -0.29
CA MET A 189 -9.89 5.81 -1.56
C MET A 189 -10.26 7.28 -1.77
N ASN A 190 -10.45 7.72 -3.01
CA ASN A 190 -10.97 9.06 -3.26
C ASN A 190 -12.49 9.13 -2.92
N ILE A 191 -12.96 10.32 -2.54
CA ILE A 191 -14.35 10.53 -2.10
C ILE A 191 -15.35 10.14 -3.20
N ARG A 192 -15.02 10.38 -4.48
CA ARG A 192 -15.88 10.01 -5.60
C ARG A 192 -16.15 8.50 -5.65
N ALA A 193 -15.10 7.69 -5.54
CA ALA A 193 -15.20 6.24 -5.52
C ALA A 193 -15.89 5.75 -4.23
N MET A 194 -15.64 6.40 -3.08
CA MET A 194 -16.39 6.14 -1.83
C MET A 194 -17.89 6.35 -2.00
N ALA A 195 -18.31 7.45 -2.62
CA ALA A 195 -19.72 7.71 -2.88
C ALA A 195 -20.35 6.62 -3.77
N GLN A 196 -19.65 6.21 -4.82
CA GLN A 196 -20.12 5.20 -5.76
C GLN A 196 -20.29 3.82 -5.12
N VAL A 197 -19.34 3.40 -4.27
CA VAL A 197 -19.37 2.09 -3.60
C VAL A 197 -20.35 2.07 -2.44
N THR A 198 -20.30 3.08 -1.56
CA THR A 198 -21.12 3.11 -0.33
C THR A 198 -22.56 3.58 -0.58
N LYS A 199 -22.85 4.13 -1.77
CA LYS A 199 -24.13 4.78 -2.10
C LYS A 199 -24.48 5.96 -1.17
N ILE A 200 -23.47 6.55 -0.54
CA ILE A 200 -23.62 7.76 0.27
C ILE A 200 -23.36 8.98 -0.62
N ALA A 201 -24.23 10.00 -0.51
CA ALA A 201 -24.05 11.25 -1.24
C ALA A 201 -22.66 11.87 -0.96
N ARG A 202 -22.02 12.38 -2.01
CA ARG A 202 -20.66 12.93 -1.95
C ARG A 202 -20.56 14.04 -0.91
N GLU A 203 -21.54 14.93 -0.87
CA GLU A 203 -21.61 16.08 0.04
C GLU A 203 -21.68 15.64 1.51
N ARG A 204 -22.29 14.48 1.77
CA ARG A 204 -22.31 13.87 3.12
C ARG A 204 -20.94 13.29 3.47
N LEU A 205 -20.27 12.60 2.54
CA LEU A 205 -18.92 12.08 2.75
C LEU A 205 -17.90 13.20 2.98
N GLU A 206 -17.99 14.30 2.23
CA GLU A 206 -17.15 15.49 2.41
C GLU A 206 -17.35 16.16 3.77
N ARG A 207 -18.59 16.13 4.29
CA ARG A 207 -18.86 16.63 5.64
C ARG A 207 -18.29 15.71 6.71
N LEU A 208 -18.44 14.40 6.53
CA LEU A 208 -17.90 13.39 7.45
C LEU A 208 -16.37 13.40 7.46
N SER A 209 -15.72 13.61 6.31
CA SER A 209 -14.26 13.69 6.23
C SER A 209 -13.68 14.91 6.94
N ARG A 210 -14.48 15.91 7.35
CA ARG A 210 -14.01 17.03 8.19
C ARG A 210 -13.94 16.68 9.68
N SER A 211 -14.67 15.65 10.11
CA SER A 211 -14.85 15.30 11.53
C SER A 211 -14.34 13.90 11.88
N SER A 212 -14.04 13.05 10.90
CA SER A 212 -13.56 11.69 11.10
C SER A 212 -12.15 11.51 10.51
N PRO A 213 -11.11 11.30 11.34
CA PRO A 213 -9.76 11.00 10.88
C PRO A 213 -9.68 9.77 9.96
N VAL A 214 -10.61 8.83 10.10
CA VAL A 214 -10.64 7.60 9.28
C VAL A 214 -11.04 7.88 7.83
N LEU A 215 -11.85 8.92 7.60
CA LEU A 215 -12.36 9.28 6.27
C LEU A 215 -11.59 10.44 5.64
N ALA A 216 -10.89 11.21 6.46
CA ALA A 216 -10.18 12.41 6.08
C ALA A 216 -8.84 12.07 5.38
N PRO A 217 -8.55 12.63 4.20
CA PRO A 217 -7.24 12.47 3.58
C PRO A 217 -6.16 13.23 4.37
N GLY A 218 -4.90 12.88 4.13
CA GLY A 218 -3.74 13.66 4.55
C GLY A 218 -2.94 13.06 5.71
N ALA A 219 -1.66 13.43 5.77
CA ALA A 219 -0.69 12.94 6.75
C ALA A 219 -1.16 13.05 8.21
N GLU A 220 -1.75 14.20 8.59
CA GLU A 220 -2.22 14.48 9.96
C GLU A 220 -3.22 13.45 10.49
N ASN A 221 -4.14 13.00 9.64
CA ASN A 221 -5.13 12.02 10.04
C ASN A 221 -4.49 10.65 10.26
N TYR A 222 -3.51 10.27 9.43
CA TYR A 222 -2.75 9.04 9.59
C TYR A 222 -1.79 9.08 10.78
N PHE A 223 -1.26 10.26 11.12
CA PHE A 223 -0.53 10.49 12.36
C PHE A 223 -1.43 10.29 13.59
N LYS A 224 -2.62 10.89 13.62
CA LYS A 224 -3.62 10.70 14.69
C LYS A 224 -4.07 9.25 14.81
N MET A 225 -4.22 8.55 13.69
CA MET A 225 -4.53 7.11 13.69
C MET A 225 -3.35 6.24 14.13
N GLY A 226 -2.13 6.79 14.25
CA GLY A 226 -0.92 6.06 14.64
C GLY A 226 -0.30 5.25 13.50
N ALA A 227 -0.73 5.45 12.25
CA ALA A 227 -0.14 4.81 11.08
C ALA A 227 1.16 5.50 10.64
N VAL A 228 1.27 6.81 10.87
CA VAL A 228 2.46 7.63 10.67
C VAL A 228 3.07 7.93 12.05
N ASP A 229 4.36 7.67 12.18
CA ASP A 229 5.16 7.90 13.39
C ASP A 229 5.24 9.39 13.70
N GLU A 230 5.65 10.19 12.71
CA GLU A 230 5.84 11.63 12.77
C GLU A 230 5.67 12.28 11.37
N ILE A 231 5.35 13.58 11.36
CA ILE A 231 5.29 14.40 10.14
C ILE A 231 6.51 15.32 10.14
N TRP A 232 7.39 15.17 9.15
CA TRP A 232 8.66 15.89 9.11
C TRP A 232 8.51 17.27 8.49
N SER A 233 9.01 18.29 9.20
CA SER A 233 9.11 19.66 8.70
C SER A 233 10.51 20.22 8.93
N GLY A 234 10.90 21.22 8.13
CA GLY A 234 12.25 21.80 8.19
C GLY A 234 13.32 20.86 7.61
N ASP A 235 14.34 20.54 8.41
CA ASP A 235 15.50 19.76 7.98
C ASP A 235 15.19 18.25 7.91
N ILE A 236 14.63 17.80 6.78
CA ILE A 236 14.27 16.39 6.58
C ILE A 236 15.49 15.45 6.56
N GLY A 237 16.70 15.95 6.28
CA GLY A 237 17.94 15.17 6.37
C GLY A 237 18.29 14.83 7.81
N ALA A 238 18.17 15.81 8.72
CA ALA A 238 18.35 15.58 10.15
C ALA A 238 17.31 14.59 10.72
N HIS A 239 16.05 14.71 10.28
CA HIS A 239 14.98 13.78 10.65
C HIS A 239 15.28 12.35 10.19
N LEU A 240 15.75 12.18 8.94
CA LEU A 240 16.16 10.87 8.44
C LEU A 240 17.30 10.27 9.29
N ALA A 241 18.30 11.08 9.63
CA ALA A 241 19.42 10.62 10.45
C ALA A 241 18.96 10.16 11.85
N ALA A 242 18.03 10.89 12.46
CA ALA A 242 17.43 10.52 13.73
C ALA A 242 16.60 9.22 13.63
N ALA A 243 15.79 9.08 12.59
CA ALA A 243 14.99 7.87 12.36
C ALA A 243 15.84 6.62 12.15
N LEU A 244 16.99 6.75 11.47
CA LEU A 244 17.93 5.64 11.29
C LEU A 244 18.61 5.18 12.59
N ARG A 245 18.73 6.06 13.59
CA ARG A 245 19.26 5.72 14.93
C ARG A 245 18.19 5.24 15.90
N GLN A 246 16.92 5.46 15.60
CA GLN A 246 15.83 5.10 16.47
C GLN A 246 15.72 3.58 16.60
N ALA A 247 15.68 3.09 17.84
CA ALA A 247 15.51 1.68 18.12
C ALA A 247 14.14 1.18 17.64
N VAL A 248 14.14 0.05 16.94
CA VAL A 248 12.93 -0.64 16.52
C VAL A 248 12.42 -1.51 17.65
N GLY A 249 11.23 -1.19 18.13
CA GLY A 249 10.50 -1.95 19.13
C GLY A 249 9.34 -2.75 18.54
N PRO A 250 8.49 -3.35 19.40
CA PRO A 250 7.24 -3.94 18.96
C PRO A 250 6.33 -2.88 18.31
N ASP A 251 5.42 -3.31 17.42
CA ASP A 251 4.47 -2.41 16.75
C ASP A 251 3.61 -1.62 17.75
N GLN A 252 3.69 -0.29 17.69
CA GLN A 252 2.98 0.66 18.55
C GLN A 252 1.82 1.39 17.85
N ARG A 253 1.50 1.06 16.59
CA ARG A 253 0.54 1.83 15.79
C ARG A 253 -0.85 1.85 16.44
N ALA A 254 -1.26 0.74 17.04
CA ALA A 254 -2.56 0.63 17.72
C ALA A 254 -2.63 1.43 19.03
N SER A 255 -1.56 1.45 19.83
CA SER A 255 -1.52 2.23 21.07
C SER A 255 -1.43 3.72 20.78
N ARG A 256 -0.59 4.13 19.82
CA ARG A 256 -0.50 5.54 19.39
C ARG A 256 -1.81 6.06 18.80
N GLY A 257 -2.53 5.22 18.05
CA GLY A 257 -3.84 5.57 17.54
C GLY A 257 -4.87 5.84 18.64
N LEU A 258 -4.78 5.13 19.77
CA LEU A 258 -5.60 5.39 20.96
C LEU A 258 -5.18 6.69 21.65
N GLU A 259 -3.88 6.83 21.96
CA GLU A 259 -3.30 7.99 22.64
C GLU A 259 -3.60 9.30 21.90
N ARG A 260 -3.45 9.30 20.57
CA ARG A 260 -3.68 10.48 19.71
C ARG A 260 -5.14 10.66 19.31
N GLY A 261 -6.05 9.81 19.80
CA GLY A 261 -7.49 9.92 19.59
C GLY A 261 -7.97 9.63 18.17
N GLY A 262 -7.15 9.09 17.26
CA GLY A 262 -7.55 8.75 15.90
C GLY A 262 -8.21 7.38 15.75
N ARG A 263 -7.92 6.42 16.64
CA ARG A 263 -8.51 5.06 16.65
C ARG A 263 -8.71 4.56 18.09
N HIS A 264 -9.94 4.66 18.60
CA HIS A 264 -10.22 4.38 20.01
C HIS A 264 -10.34 2.88 20.33
N LEU A 265 -10.66 2.04 19.35
CA LEU A 265 -10.96 0.62 19.59
C LEU A 265 -9.80 -0.32 19.22
N ALA A 266 -8.87 0.09 18.36
CA ALA A 266 -7.84 -0.81 17.84
C ALA A 266 -6.94 -1.40 18.94
N GLY A 267 -6.39 -0.55 19.82
CA GLY A 267 -5.57 -0.98 20.96
C GLY A 267 -6.35 -1.85 21.96
N PRO A 268 -7.49 -1.37 22.51
CA PRO A 268 -8.25 -2.13 23.51
C PRO A 268 -8.75 -3.48 22.99
N VAL A 269 -9.21 -3.55 21.73
CA VAL A 269 -9.64 -4.82 21.11
C VAL A 269 -8.45 -5.77 20.95
N ALA A 270 -7.30 -5.29 20.46
CA ALA A 270 -6.11 -6.13 20.33
C ALA A 270 -5.63 -6.69 21.68
N GLN A 271 -5.70 -5.89 22.74
CA GLN A 271 -5.36 -6.34 24.09
C GLN A 271 -6.33 -7.42 24.60
N LYS A 272 -7.64 -7.23 24.40
CA LYS A 272 -8.66 -8.24 24.76
C LYS A 272 -8.43 -9.56 24.02
N VAL A 273 -8.16 -9.52 22.71
CA VAL A 273 -7.89 -10.73 21.91
C VAL A 273 -6.64 -11.46 22.40
N ARG A 274 -5.55 -10.74 22.72
CA ARG A 274 -4.33 -11.34 23.30
C ARG A 274 -4.59 -11.98 24.67
N TRP A 275 -5.43 -11.35 25.50
CA TRP A 275 -5.83 -11.88 26.80
C TRP A 275 -6.60 -13.19 26.65
N TYR A 276 -7.68 -13.20 25.85
CA TYR A 276 -8.47 -14.41 25.60
C TYR A 276 -7.66 -15.58 25.00
N GLY A 277 -6.61 -15.29 24.22
CA GLY A 277 -5.70 -16.30 23.68
C GLY A 277 -4.77 -16.93 24.71
N ARG A 278 -4.44 -16.24 25.82
CA ARG A 278 -3.58 -16.77 26.88
C ARG A 278 -4.32 -17.70 27.84
N ASP A 279 -5.59 -17.42 28.11
CA ASP A 279 -6.43 -18.25 29.00
C ASP A 279 -6.86 -19.59 28.35
N ARG A 280 -6.60 -19.78 27.05
CA ARG A 280 -6.78 -21.05 26.34
C ARG A 280 -5.44 -21.74 26.12
N THR A 281 -4.84 -22.29 27.17
CA THR A 281 -4.05 -23.51 27.00
C THR A 281 -5.01 -24.56 26.42
N ILE A 282 -4.89 -24.87 25.13
CA ILE A 282 -5.54 -26.04 24.54
C ILE A 282 -5.10 -27.24 25.39
N PRO A 283 -6.01 -27.95 26.09
CA PRO A 283 -5.63 -29.12 26.84
C PRO A 283 -4.98 -30.11 25.87
N ALA A 284 -3.71 -30.45 26.13
CA ALA A 284 -3.00 -31.49 25.41
C ALA A 284 -3.52 -32.86 25.86
N THR A 285 -4.78 -33.16 25.61
CA THR A 285 -5.39 -34.47 25.86
C THR A 285 -6.45 -34.75 24.81
N CYS A 286 -6.01 -35.06 23.59
CA CYS A 286 -6.71 -36.06 22.79
C CYS A 286 -6.10 -37.40 23.18
N ASP A 287 -6.49 -37.90 24.36
CA ASP A 287 -6.34 -39.31 24.66
C ASP A 287 -7.27 -40.05 23.70
N ARG A 288 -6.67 -40.70 22.70
CA ARG A 288 -7.33 -41.81 22.02
C ARG A 288 -7.53 -42.91 23.05
N GLN A 289 -8.71 -42.97 23.63
CA GLN A 289 -9.22 -44.17 24.28
C GLN A 289 -10.28 -44.78 23.35
N GLY A 290 -10.02 -46.00 22.88
CA GLY A 290 -10.93 -46.83 22.09
C GLY A 290 -10.44 -47.09 20.68
#